data_AF-A0A0L7LUF7-F1
#
_entry.id   AF-A0A0L7LUF7-F1
#
_cell.length_a   1.000
_cell.length_b   1.000
_cell.length_c   1.000
_cell.angle_alpha   90.00
_cell.angle_beta   90.00
_cell.angle_gamma   90.00
#
_symmetry.space_group_name_H-M   'P 1'
#
loop_
_entity.id
_entity.type
_entity.pdbx_description
1 polymer ?
#
loop_
_entity_poly.entity_id
_entity_poly.type
_entity_poly.pdbx_seq_one_letter_code
_entity_poly.pdbx_strand_id
1 'polypeptide(L)'
;EGKIHKIVQWTRNGDSQSALLDIFDVTPGEPIQAMAISRVHGSLYAASDRRVLQLRLALCARRYDACVRCARDPYCGWDRDAGVCREYMPGYAVSATWGQSLHLGSFVKMPEVLHPRAVTWYHYSREKGRHPITFNKPEKYIETSEHGLLIISVNEGDAGRYDCWLGGCSPPEKSNEYQKIYSNWCHEFEKYKSAMKTWERKQEQCARQNDSNLNSHPNEIV
;
A
#
# COMPACT_ATOMS: atom_id res chain seq x y z
N GLU A 1 -20.82 -16.09 -20.55
CA GLU A 1 -19.45 -16.42 -20.07
C GLU A 1 -19.37 -16.06 -18.60
N GLY A 2 -18.89 -16.97 -17.74
CA GLY A 2 -18.95 -16.85 -16.29
C GLY A 2 -17.95 -15.87 -15.66
N LYS A 3 -17.88 -14.65 -16.20
CA LYS A 3 -16.90 -13.63 -15.84
C LYS A 3 -17.50 -12.55 -14.95
N ILE A 4 -16.70 -12.04 -14.02
CA ILE A 4 -17.05 -10.92 -13.13
C ILE A 4 -16.10 -9.76 -13.40
N HIS A 5 -16.63 -8.57 -13.62
CA HIS A 5 -15.85 -7.34 -13.81
C HIS A 5 -15.78 -6.54 -12.51
N LYS A 6 -14.56 -6.31 -12.01
CA LYS A 6 -14.34 -5.47 -10.83
C LYS A 6 -14.13 -4.03 -11.27
N ILE A 7 -15.09 -3.16 -10.98
CA ILE A 7 -15.06 -1.74 -11.37
C ILE A 7 -15.03 -0.88 -10.10
N VAL A 8 -14.17 0.13 -10.09
CA VAL A 8 -14.18 1.18 -9.07
C VAL A 8 -14.79 2.45 -9.63
N GLN A 9 -15.60 3.12 -8.82
CA GLN A 9 -16.21 4.41 -9.15
C GLN A 9 -15.84 5.41 -8.06
N TRP A 10 -15.51 6.64 -8.47
CA TRP A 10 -15.19 7.73 -7.54
C TRP A 10 -15.62 9.08 -8.14
N THR A 11 -15.82 10.08 -7.28
CA THR A 11 -16.17 11.43 -7.72
C THR A 11 -14.94 12.33 -7.65
N ARG A 12 -14.69 13.11 -8.71
CA ARG A 12 -13.63 14.12 -8.76
C ARG A 12 -14.20 15.41 -9.32
N ASN A 13 -14.12 16.50 -8.53
CA ASN A 13 -14.65 17.82 -8.92
C ASN A 13 -16.14 17.83 -9.30
N GLY A 14 -16.94 16.97 -8.69
CA GLY A 14 -18.36 16.81 -9.02
C GLY A 14 -18.65 15.79 -10.12
N ASP A 15 -17.65 15.38 -10.91
CA ASP A 15 -17.83 14.41 -11.98
C ASP A 15 -17.60 12.98 -11.48
N SER A 16 -18.50 12.07 -11.89
CA SER A 16 -18.36 10.64 -11.63
C SER A 16 -17.35 10.01 -12.61
N GLN A 17 -16.31 9.39 -12.07
CA GLN A 17 -15.28 8.66 -12.80
C GLN A 17 -15.39 7.17 -12.48
N SER A 18 -14.99 6.31 -13.42
CA SER A 18 -14.91 4.87 -13.17
C SER A 18 -13.74 4.23 -13.90
N ALA A 19 -13.25 3.11 -13.36
CA ALA A 19 -12.19 2.32 -13.97
C ALA A 19 -12.43 0.82 -13.75
N LEU A 20 -12.22 0.04 -14.81
CA LEU A 20 -12.14 -1.41 -14.72
C LEU A 20 -10.80 -1.80 -14.09
N LEU A 21 -10.86 -2.48 -12.94
CA LEU A 21 -9.69 -2.94 -12.19
C LEU A 21 -9.26 -4.34 -12.60
N ASP A 22 -10.22 -5.26 -12.79
CA ASP A 22 -9.94 -6.66 -13.07
C ASP A 22 -11.13 -7.40 -13.69
N ILE A 23 -10.85 -8.57 -14.27
CA ILE A 23 -11.83 -9.52 -14.80
C ILE A 23 -11.52 -10.89 -14.21
N PHE A 24 -12.47 -11.46 -13.47
CA PHE A 24 -12.36 -12.81 -12.90
C PHE A 24 -13.17 -13.79 -13.75
N ASP A 25 -12.53 -14.85 -14.23
CA ASP A 25 -13.25 -15.98 -14.84
C ASP A 25 -13.64 -16.98 -13.75
N VAL A 26 -14.88 -16.91 -13.29
CA VAL A 26 -15.36 -17.57 -12.07
C VAL A 26 -16.03 -18.90 -12.38
N THR A 27 -16.88 -18.92 -13.42
CA THR A 27 -17.54 -20.13 -13.88
C THR A 27 -17.26 -20.36 -15.38
N PRO A 28 -16.04 -20.78 -15.75
CA PRO A 28 -15.68 -21.00 -17.15
C PRO A 28 -16.67 -21.94 -17.85
N GLY A 29 -17.21 -21.48 -18.98
CA GLY A 29 -18.19 -22.22 -19.79
C GLY A 29 -19.63 -22.21 -19.24
N GLU A 30 -19.93 -21.48 -18.16
CA GLU A 30 -21.29 -21.38 -17.59
C GLU A 30 -21.68 -19.93 -17.27
N PRO A 31 -22.94 -19.54 -17.48
CA PRO A 31 -23.43 -18.25 -17.02
C PRO A 31 -23.51 -18.19 -15.50
N ILE A 32 -23.25 -17.00 -14.94
CA ILE A 32 -23.48 -16.72 -13.53
C ILE A 32 -24.99 -16.52 -13.35
N GLN A 33 -25.60 -17.32 -12.47
CA GLN A 33 -27.03 -17.31 -12.18
C GLN A 33 -27.35 -16.44 -10.96
N ALA A 34 -26.44 -16.39 -9.98
CA ALA A 34 -26.62 -15.59 -8.76
C ALA A 34 -25.30 -15.06 -8.23
N MET A 35 -25.35 -13.88 -7.60
CA MET A 35 -24.23 -13.33 -6.85
C MET A 35 -24.70 -12.70 -5.54
N ALA A 36 -23.90 -12.84 -4.49
CA ALA A 36 -24.16 -12.20 -3.19
C ALA A 36 -22.85 -11.75 -2.54
N ILE A 37 -22.86 -10.57 -1.92
CA ILE A 37 -21.71 -10.04 -1.20
C ILE A 37 -21.94 -10.16 0.31
N SER A 38 -20.98 -10.73 1.03
CA SER A 38 -20.95 -10.74 2.49
C SER A 38 -19.92 -9.74 2.98
N ARG A 39 -20.39 -8.73 3.70
CA ARG A 39 -19.54 -7.76 4.40
C ARG A 39 -18.79 -8.41 5.57
N VAL A 40 -19.47 -9.27 6.32
CA VAL A 40 -18.92 -9.97 7.49
C VAL A 40 -17.74 -10.86 7.09
N HIS A 41 -17.85 -11.57 5.98
CA HIS A 41 -16.78 -12.44 5.50
C HIS A 41 -15.84 -11.75 4.48
N GLY A 42 -16.08 -10.48 4.15
CA GLY A 42 -15.33 -9.74 3.11
C GLY A 42 -15.24 -10.51 1.79
N SER A 43 -16.32 -11.16 1.37
CA SER A 43 -16.33 -12.13 0.28
C SER A 43 -17.52 -11.94 -0.66
N LEU A 44 -17.30 -12.18 -1.95
CA LEU A 44 -18.31 -12.33 -2.99
C LEU A 44 -18.55 -13.81 -3.25
N TYR A 45 -19.81 -14.22 -3.24
CA TYR A 45 -20.25 -15.54 -3.66
C TYR A 45 -20.88 -15.42 -5.04
N ALA A 46 -20.48 -16.29 -5.96
CA ALA A 46 -21.06 -16.37 -7.30
C ALA A 46 -21.40 -17.82 -7.61
N ALA A 47 -22.58 -18.04 -8.18
CA ALA A 47 -23.11 -19.35 -8.45
C ALA A 47 -23.53 -19.49 -9.92
N SER A 48 -23.29 -20.65 -10.49
CA SER A 48 -23.92 -21.13 -11.72
C SER A 48 -24.75 -22.38 -11.39
N ASP A 49 -25.33 -23.02 -12.42
CA ASP A 49 -26.14 -24.23 -12.24
C ASP A 49 -25.34 -25.42 -11.70
N ARG A 50 -24.01 -25.44 -11.85
CA ARG A 50 -23.16 -26.58 -11.46
C ARG A 50 -22.16 -26.28 -10.34
N ARG A 51 -21.92 -25.02 -10.00
CA ARG A 51 -20.87 -24.67 -9.01
C ARG A 51 -21.17 -23.36 -8.29
N VAL A 52 -20.58 -23.25 -7.10
CA VAL A 52 -20.54 -22.01 -6.31
C VAL A 52 -19.08 -21.70 -5.99
N LEU A 53 -18.66 -20.47 -6.23
CA LEU A 53 -17.34 -19.98 -5.83
C LEU A 53 -17.47 -18.84 -4.82
N GLN A 54 -16.54 -18.84 -3.87
CA GLN A 54 -16.29 -17.74 -2.97
C GLN A 54 -15.00 -17.03 -3.37
N LEU A 55 -15.07 -15.73 -3.60
CA LEU A 55 -13.93 -14.87 -3.87
C LEU A 55 -13.79 -13.86 -2.74
N ARG A 56 -12.62 -13.76 -2.11
CA ARG A 56 -12.34 -12.62 -1.21
C ARG A 56 -12.35 -11.33 -2.00
N LEU A 57 -12.84 -10.24 -1.40
CA LEU A 57 -12.85 -8.92 -2.04
C LEU A 57 -11.42 -8.33 -2.17
N ALA A 58 -10.55 -8.64 -1.21
CA ALA A 58 -9.17 -8.22 -1.13
C ALA A 58 -8.21 -9.35 -1.57
N LEU A 59 -8.01 -9.51 -2.87
CA LEU A 59 -7.15 -10.56 -3.45
C LEU A 59 -5.66 -10.15 -3.54
N CYS A 60 -5.28 -9.04 -2.90
CA CYS A 60 -4.02 -8.29 -3.02
C CYS A 60 -2.78 -9.13 -3.37
N ALA A 61 -2.11 -9.74 -2.39
CA ALA A 61 -0.88 -10.51 -2.62
C ALA A 61 -1.05 -11.65 -3.64
N ARG A 62 -2.26 -12.23 -3.73
CA ARG A 62 -2.55 -13.34 -4.65
C ARG A 62 -2.78 -12.88 -6.09
N ARG A 63 -3.09 -11.60 -6.31
CA ARG A 63 -3.51 -11.08 -7.61
C ARG A 63 -2.57 -10.02 -8.18
N TYR A 64 -1.91 -9.24 -7.32
CA TYR A 64 -1.06 -8.13 -7.70
C TYR A 64 0.34 -8.31 -7.12
N ASP A 65 1.31 -8.50 -8.01
CA ASP A 65 2.74 -8.65 -7.76
C ASP A 65 3.52 -7.35 -8.03
N ALA A 66 2.83 -6.31 -8.51
CA ALA A 66 3.43 -5.03 -8.86
C ALA A 66 2.70 -3.85 -8.20
N CYS A 67 3.49 -2.88 -7.72
CA CYS A 67 3.02 -1.67 -7.04
C CYS A 67 1.91 -0.94 -7.82
N VAL A 68 2.08 -0.74 -9.13
CA VAL A 68 1.12 0.00 -9.97
C VAL A 68 -0.25 -0.66 -10.03
N ARG A 69 -0.32 -2.00 -10.00
CA ARG A 69 -1.61 -2.73 -9.98
C ARG A 69 -2.18 -2.77 -8.57
N CYS A 70 -1.32 -2.98 -7.57
CA CYS A 70 -1.71 -3.02 -6.17
C CYS A 70 -2.40 -1.73 -5.72
N ALA A 71 -1.79 -0.57 -6.02
CA ALA A 71 -2.29 0.75 -5.58
C ALA A 71 -3.59 1.20 -6.27
N ARG A 72 -4.06 0.48 -7.30
CA ARG A 72 -5.31 0.79 -8.00
C ARG A 72 -6.53 0.13 -7.37
N ASP A 73 -6.33 -0.92 -6.59
CA ASP A 73 -7.41 -1.62 -5.90
C ASP A 73 -7.63 -0.99 -4.51
N PRO A 74 -8.82 -0.43 -4.21
CA PRO A 74 -9.07 0.23 -2.93
C PRO A 74 -8.99 -0.71 -1.73
N TYR A 75 -9.00 -2.03 -1.95
CA TYR A 75 -8.80 -3.03 -0.90
C TYR A 75 -7.33 -3.38 -0.66
N CYS A 76 -6.38 -2.77 -1.38
CA CYS A 76 -4.97 -3.15 -1.38
C CYS A 76 -4.01 -1.97 -1.18
N GLY A 77 -2.81 -2.27 -0.65
CA GLY A 77 -1.72 -1.31 -0.48
C GLY A 77 -0.37 -2.00 -0.71
N TRP A 78 0.57 -1.27 -1.33
CA TRP A 78 1.91 -1.79 -1.57
C TRP A 78 2.80 -1.58 -0.34
N ASP A 79 3.29 -2.67 0.23
CA ASP A 79 4.34 -2.63 1.25
C ASP A 79 5.70 -2.48 0.54
N ARG A 80 6.28 -1.28 0.65
CA ARG A 80 7.55 -0.95 -0.02
C ARG A 80 8.72 -1.74 0.54
N ASP A 81 8.73 -2.01 1.84
CA ASP A 81 9.85 -2.64 2.52
C ASP A 81 9.85 -4.15 2.27
N ALA A 82 8.66 -4.75 2.29
CA ALA A 82 8.51 -6.17 1.97
C ALA A 82 8.40 -6.45 0.45
N GLY A 83 8.20 -5.42 -0.38
CA GLY A 83 8.05 -5.58 -1.82
C GLY A 83 6.84 -6.42 -2.24
N VAL A 84 5.75 -6.37 -1.46
CA VAL A 84 4.55 -7.18 -1.68
C VAL A 84 3.27 -6.35 -1.57
N CYS A 85 2.24 -6.76 -2.31
CA CYS A 85 0.90 -6.18 -2.17
C CYS A 85 0.19 -6.80 -0.97
N ARG A 86 -0.35 -5.98 -0.07
CA ARG A 86 -1.09 -6.43 1.11
C ARG A 86 -2.52 -5.89 1.07
N GLU A 87 -3.39 -6.50 1.85
CA GLU A 87 -4.72 -5.93 2.10
C GLU A 87 -4.53 -4.54 2.71
N TYR A 88 -5.22 -3.56 2.15
CA TYR A 88 -5.32 -2.24 2.73
C TYR A 88 -6.07 -2.40 4.04
N MET A 89 -5.35 -2.33 5.15
CA MET A 89 -5.97 -2.13 6.44
C MET A 89 -6.31 -0.64 6.52
N PRO A 90 -7.59 -0.25 6.59
CA PRO A 90 -7.93 1.10 7.01
C PRO A 90 -7.19 1.32 8.32
N GLY A 91 -6.43 2.41 8.40
CA GLY A 91 -5.51 2.69 9.50
C GLY A 91 -6.08 2.21 10.83
N TYR A 92 -5.29 1.39 11.53
CA TYR A 92 -5.63 0.66 12.76
C TYR A 92 -6.94 1.13 13.41
N ALA A 93 -8.02 0.37 13.22
CA ALA A 93 -9.26 0.62 13.95
C ALA A 93 -9.02 0.25 15.41
N VAL A 94 -8.75 1.26 16.24
CA VAL A 94 -8.55 1.06 17.68
C VAL A 94 -9.87 1.27 18.40
N SER A 95 -10.25 0.30 19.23
CA SER A 95 -11.33 0.46 20.21
C SER A 95 -10.72 0.83 21.55
N ALA A 96 -11.25 1.87 22.18
CA ALA A 96 -10.87 2.29 23.52
C ALA A 96 -12.13 2.47 24.36
N THR A 97 -12.04 2.18 25.64
CA THR A 97 -13.12 2.42 26.60
C THR A 97 -13.02 3.82 27.20
N TRP A 98 -14.13 4.31 27.74
CA TRP A 98 -14.21 5.65 28.29
C TRP A 98 -13.16 5.90 29.38
N GLY A 99 -12.42 7.00 29.28
CA GLY A 99 -11.38 7.38 30.23
C GLY A 99 -10.01 6.73 30.00
N GLN A 100 -9.85 5.81 29.05
CA GLN A 100 -8.53 5.28 28.69
C GLN A 100 -7.68 6.31 27.95
N SER A 101 -6.37 6.10 27.96
CA SER A 101 -5.44 6.85 27.10
C SER A 101 -5.10 6.04 25.86
N LEU A 102 -5.05 6.70 24.71
CA LEU A 102 -4.79 6.08 23.42
C LEU A 102 -3.55 6.68 22.78
N HIS A 103 -2.58 5.85 22.42
CA HIS A 103 -1.40 6.25 21.66
C HIS A 103 -1.56 5.87 20.19
N LEU A 104 -1.45 6.87 19.31
CA LEU A 104 -1.54 6.75 17.85
C LEU A 104 -0.20 7.16 17.24
N GLY A 105 0.47 6.24 16.56
CA GLY A 105 1.74 6.50 15.89
C GLY A 105 1.75 5.96 14.46
N SER A 106 2.28 6.73 13.52
CA SER A 106 2.54 6.26 12.15
C SER A 106 3.74 5.31 12.08
N PHE A 107 4.63 5.40 13.06
CA PHE A 107 5.84 4.59 13.19
C PHE A 107 5.96 4.12 14.64
N VAL A 108 6.46 2.89 14.85
CA VAL A 108 6.88 2.43 16.19
C VAL A 108 8.12 3.19 16.64
N LYS A 109 9.01 3.46 15.68
CA LYS A 109 10.17 4.34 15.81
C LYS A 109 10.31 5.10 14.49
N MET A 110 10.31 6.42 14.53
CA MET A 110 10.42 7.24 13.34
C MET A 110 11.82 7.05 12.71
N PRO A 111 11.92 6.85 11.39
CA PRO A 111 13.20 6.82 10.72
C PRO A 111 13.96 8.14 10.94
N GLU A 112 15.27 8.06 11.18
CA GLU A 112 16.13 9.22 11.48
C GLU A 112 16.05 10.30 10.38
N VAL A 113 15.98 9.88 9.12
CA VAL A 113 15.86 10.77 7.95
C VAL A 113 14.54 11.56 7.89
N LEU A 114 13.52 11.16 8.67
CA LEU A 114 12.22 11.84 8.71
C LEU A 114 12.06 12.73 9.94
N HIS A 115 12.92 12.62 10.97
CA HIS A 115 12.88 13.44 12.18
C HIS A 115 12.86 14.96 11.93
N PRO A 116 13.57 15.52 10.93
CA PRO A 116 13.52 16.96 10.68
C PRO A 116 12.19 17.45 10.09
N ARG A 117 11.27 16.54 9.69
CA ARG A 117 10.03 16.90 9.01
C ARG A 117 8.93 17.20 10.02
N ALA A 118 8.20 18.29 9.78
CA ALA A 118 7.03 18.62 10.59
C ALA A 118 5.92 17.57 10.43
N VAL A 119 5.36 17.10 11.54
CA VAL A 119 4.19 16.22 11.57
C VAL A 119 2.97 17.03 11.98
N THR A 120 1.84 16.83 11.28
CA THR A 120 0.56 17.46 11.61
C THR A 120 -0.51 16.41 11.75
N TRP A 121 -1.26 16.46 12.85
CA TRP A 121 -2.38 15.57 13.09
C TRP A 121 -3.72 16.25 12.77
N TYR A 122 -4.64 15.51 12.18
CA TYR A 122 -6.01 15.93 11.92
C TYR A 122 -7.00 14.95 12.54
N HIS A 123 -8.04 15.48 13.18
CA HIS A 123 -9.17 14.70 13.66
C HIS A 123 -10.41 14.99 12.80
N TYR A 124 -11.08 13.92 12.40
CA TYR A 124 -12.35 13.92 11.68
C TYR A 124 -13.46 13.48 12.63
N SER A 125 -14.01 14.44 13.35
CA SER A 125 -15.16 14.23 14.24
C SER A 125 -16.47 14.34 13.48
N ARG A 126 -17.53 13.74 14.03
CA ARG A 126 -18.89 13.85 13.48
C ARG A 126 -19.42 15.28 13.48
N GLU A 127 -19.05 16.09 14.48
CA GLU A 127 -19.57 17.44 14.69
C GLU A 127 -18.81 18.51 13.91
N LYS A 128 -17.48 18.47 13.96
CA LYS A 128 -16.61 19.54 13.41
C LYS A 128 -16.00 19.19 12.05
N GLY A 129 -16.22 17.97 11.55
CA GLY A 129 -15.49 17.47 10.39
C GLY A 129 -13.98 17.45 10.65
N ARG A 130 -13.19 17.72 9.60
CA ARG A 130 -11.72 17.76 9.67
C ARG A 130 -11.25 19.03 10.39
N HIS A 131 -10.48 18.87 11.45
CA HIS A 131 -9.80 19.97 12.13
C HIS A 131 -8.39 19.54 12.59
N PRO A 132 -7.41 20.47 12.60
CA PRO A 132 -6.07 20.17 13.07
C PRO A 132 -6.07 19.96 14.59
N ILE A 133 -5.24 19.04 15.06
CA ILE A 133 -4.97 18.85 16.49
C ILE A 133 -3.83 19.76 16.88
N THR A 134 -4.02 20.49 17.99
CA THR A 134 -3.00 21.37 18.58
C THR A 134 -2.57 20.82 19.93
N PHE A 135 -1.26 20.75 20.15
CA PHE A 135 -0.65 20.26 21.40
C PHE A 135 -0.53 21.36 22.48
N ASN A 136 -1.34 22.40 22.40
CA ASN A 136 -1.40 23.49 23.38
C ASN A 136 -2.16 23.12 24.66
N LYS A 137 -2.81 21.95 24.69
CA LYS A 137 -3.60 21.41 25.80
C LYS A 137 -3.04 20.05 26.22
N PRO A 138 -1.94 20.03 27.00
CA PRO A 138 -1.25 18.80 27.37
C PRO A 138 -2.12 17.85 28.21
N GLU A 139 -3.17 18.36 28.86
CA GLU A 139 -4.17 17.58 29.57
C GLU A 139 -5.05 16.71 28.66
N LYS A 140 -5.06 16.99 27.35
CA LYS A 140 -5.85 16.24 26.37
C LYS A 140 -5.01 15.57 25.29
N TYR A 141 -4.07 16.31 24.71
CA TYR A 141 -3.23 15.84 23.60
C TYR A 141 -1.76 16.06 23.93
N ILE A 142 -0.96 15.00 23.82
CA ILE A 142 0.49 15.04 23.98
C ILE A 142 1.16 14.55 22.70
N GLU A 143 2.16 15.27 22.23
CA GLU A 143 3.06 14.81 21.16
C GLU A 143 4.19 13.98 21.79
N THR A 144 4.42 12.79 21.25
CA THR A 144 5.51 11.91 21.70
C THR A 144 6.83 12.26 21.00
N SER A 145 7.96 11.74 21.49
CA SER A 145 9.28 11.94 20.87
C SER A 145 9.37 11.43 19.43
N GLU A 146 8.51 10.47 19.07
CA GLU A 146 8.43 9.89 17.72
C GLU A 146 7.31 10.55 16.88
N HIS A 147 6.85 11.74 17.27
CA HIS A 147 5.76 12.51 16.64
C HIS A 147 4.39 11.78 16.59
N GLY A 148 4.22 10.76 17.43
CA GLY A 148 2.93 10.14 17.71
C GLY A 148 2.02 11.05 18.55
N LEU A 149 0.72 10.81 18.48
CA LEU A 149 -0.34 11.49 19.22
C LEU A 149 -0.80 10.61 20.40
N LEU A 150 -0.68 11.12 21.62
CA LEU A 150 -1.31 10.54 22.80
C LEU A 150 -2.58 11.33 23.15
N ILE A 151 -3.72 10.64 23.21
CA ILE A 151 -5.00 11.19 23.62
C ILE A 151 -5.28 10.72 25.05
N ILE A 152 -5.43 11.66 25.98
CA ILE A 152 -5.71 11.37 27.39
C ILE A 152 -7.21 11.32 27.61
N SER A 153 -7.66 10.37 28.44
CA SER A 153 -9.05 10.25 28.90
C SER A 153 -10.06 10.34 27.76
N VAL A 154 -10.01 9.36 26.85
CA VAL A 154 -10.85 9.32 25.66
C VAL A 154 -12.33 9.28 26.02
N ASN A 155 -13.12 10.04 25.26
CA ASN A 155 -14.57 10.09 25.36
C ASN A 155 -15.24 9.98 23.98
N GLU A 156 -16.56 9.98 23.95
CA GLU A 156 -17.33 9.85 22.71
C GLU A 156 -16.99 10.94 21.68
N GLY A 157 -16.64 12.15 22.14
CA GLY A 157 -16.22 13.25 21.26
C GLY A 157 -14.85 13.04 20.60
N ASP A 158 -14.05 12.09 21.08
CA ASP A 158 -12.77 11.70 20.46
C ASP A 158 -12.95 10.59 19.43
N ALA A 159 -14.18 10.07 19.27
CA ALA A 159 -14.47 9.07 18.25
C ALA A 159 -14.42 9.70 16.86
N GLY A 160 -13.68 9.07 15.97
CA GLY A 160 -13.50 9.57 14.62
C GLY A 160 -12.25 9.03 13.96
N ARG A 161 -11.96 9.56 12.79
CA ARG A 161 -10.75 9.22 12.05
C ARG A 161 -9.63 10.20 12.40
N TYR A 162 -8.43 9.68 12.62
CA TYR A 162 -7.22 10.47 12.84
C TYR A 162 -6.26 10.26 11.68
N ASP A 163 -5.79 11.36 11.09
CA ASP A 163 -4.80 11.33 10.01
C ASP A 163 -3.52 12.02 10.48
N CYS A 164 -2.39 11.31 10.34
CA CYS A 164 -1.06 11.86 10.52
C CYS A 164 -0.49 12.28 9.16
N TRP A 165 -0.14 13.56 9.04
CA TRP A 165 0.46 14.13 7.84
C TRP A 165 1.92 14.45 8.10
N LEU A 166 2.81 13.90 7.29
CA LEU A 166 4.23 14.23 7.31
C LEU A 166 4.50 15.31 6.25
N GLY A 167 4.99 16.47 6.70
CA GLY A 167 5.34 17.59 5.83
C GLY A 167 6.37 17.18 4.76
N GLY A 168 6.17 17.67 3.54
CA GLY A 168 7.11 17.46 2.42
C GLY A 168 6.77 16.32 1.46
N CYS A 169 5.63 15.63 1.62
CA CYS A 169 5.08 14.74 0.60
C CYS A 169 3.92 15.42 -0.16
N SER A 170 4.21 16.56 -0.78
CA SER A 170 3.32 17.16 -1.77
C SER A 170 3.53 16.42 -3.10
N PRO A 171 2.47 15.84 -3.71
CA PRO A 171 2.44 15.61 -5.15
C PRO A 171 2.98 16.84 -5.89
N PRO A 172 3.93 16.71 -6.85
CA PRO A 172 4.25 17.83 -7.71
C PRO A 172 2.96 18.34 -8.38
N GLU A 173 2.71 19.65 -8.32
CA GLU A 173 1.45 20.26 -8.75
C GLU A 173 1.17 20.07 -10.25
N LYS A 174 2.17 19.63 -11.03
CA LYS A 174 2.11 19.55 -12.50
C LYS A 174 2.31 18.12 -13.00
N SER A 175 1.36 17.65 -13.80
CA SER A 175 1.32 16.32 -14.44
C SER A 175 2.56 15.99 -15.29
N ASN A 176 3.23 17.00 -15.86
CA ASN A 176 4.43 16.82 -16.69
C ASN A 176 5.67 16.39 -15.87
N GLU A 177 5.70 16.69 -14.57
CA GLU A 177 6.79 16.33 -13.68
C GLU A 177 6.72 14.85 -13.29
N TYR A 178 5.50 14.31 -13.12
CA TYR A 178 5.24 12.87 -12.97
C TYR A 178 5.80 12.05 -14.13
N GLN A 179 5.55 12.49 -15.37
CA GLN A 179 6.02 11.78 -16.57
C GLN A 179 7.55 11.76 -16.68
N LYS A 180 8.21 12.85 -16.30
CA LYS A 180 9.69 12.93 -16.32
C LYS A 180 10.34 12.04 -15.25
N ILE A 181 9.82 12.04 -14.02
CA ILE A 181 10.36 11.22 -12.93
C ILE A 181 10.17 9.73 -13.22
N TYR A 182 8.99 9.33 -13.71
CA TYR A 182 8.71 7.94 -14.09
C TYR A 182 9.59 7.48 -15.27
N SER A 183 9.80 8.36 -16.27
CA SER A 183 10.69 8.08 -17.41
C SER A 183 12.14 7.86 -16.98
N ASN A 184 12.66 8.70 -16.09
CA ASN A 184 14.03 8.58 -15.58
C ASN A 184 14.23 7.28 -14.79
N TRP A 185 13.28 6.92 -13.93
CA TRP A 185 13.35 5.68 -13.16
C TRP A 185 13.28 4.44 -14.06
N CYS A 186 12.39 4.42 -15.05
CA CYS A 186 12.33 3.35 -16.04
C CYS A 186 13.63 3.23 -16.85
N HIS A 187 14.24 4.35 -17.22
CA HIS A 187 15.49 4.36 -17.97
C HIS A 187 16.66 3.79 -17.15
N GLU A 188 16.78 4.17 -15.88
CA GLU A 188 17.81 3.63 -14.98
C GLU A 188 17.57 2.15 -14.65
N PHE A 189 16.30 1.73 -14.53
CA PHE A 189 15.97 0.32 -14.32
C PHE A 189 16.32 -0.55 -15.53
N GLU A 190 16.09 -0.08 -16.76
CA GLU A 190 16.49 -0.80 -17.96
C GLU A 190 18.03 -0.84 -18.13
N LYS A 191 18.74 0.24 -17.75
CA LYS A 191 20.21 0.21 -17.66
C LYS A 191 20.70 -0.85 -16.67
N TYR A 192 20.09 -0.92 -15.49
CA TYR A 192 20.42 -1.94 -14.49
C TYR A 192 20.21 -3.36 -15.02
N LYS A 193 19.07 -3.65 -15.67
CA LYS A 193 18.82 -4.97 -16.29
C LYS A 193 19.85 -5.32 -17.36
N SER A 194 20.24 -4.36 -18.19
CA SER A 194 21.25 -4.55 -19.23
C SER A 194 22.63 -4.84 -18.63
N ALA A 195 23.00 -4.10 -17.59
CA ALA A 195 24.24 -4.31 -16.84
C ALA A 195 24.26 -5.70 -16.18
N MET A 196 23.15 -6.11 -15.56
CA MET A 196 23.00 -7.44 -14.96
C MET A 196 23.16 -8.57 -15.98
N LYS A 197 22.47 -8.51 -17.12
CA LYS A 197 22.64 -9.51 -18.20
C LYS A 197 24.05 -9.55 -18.76
N THR A 198 24.71 -8.39 -18.86
CA THR A 198 26.10 -8.30 -19.32
C THR A 198 27.05 -8.94 -18.33
N TRP A 199 26.81 -8.73 -17.02
CA TRP A 199 27.57 -9.34 -15.95
C TRP A 199 27.36 -10.88 -15.94
N GLU A 200 26.13 -11.36 -16.04
CA GLU A 200 25.81 -12.80 -16.12
C GLU A 200 26.55 -13.47 -17.29
N ARG A 201 26.49 -12.87 -18.49
CA ARG A 201 27.19 -13.40 -19.66
C ARG A 201 28.71 -13.43 -19.47
N LYS A 202 29.28 -12.42 -18.81
CA LYS A 202 30.71 -12.40 -18.48
C LYS A 202 31.07 -13.47 -17.45
N GLN A 203 30.20 -13.70 -16.47
CA GLN A 203 30.40 -14.74 -15.46
C GLN A 203 30.39 -16.15 -16.09
N GLU A 204 29.45 -16.42 -17.00
CA GLU A 204 29.40 -17.67 -17.77
C GLU A 204 30.65 -17.87 -18.66
N GLN A 205 31.18 -16.79 -19.24
CA GLN A 205 32.41 -16.83 -20.03
C GLN A 205 33.64 -17.13 -19.17
N CYS A 206 33.73 -16.53 -17.97
CA CYS A 206 34.79 -16.85 -17.02
C CYS A 206 34.68 -18.29 -16.49
N ALA A 207 33.46 -18.79 -16.25
CA ALA A 207 33.24 -20.17 -15.82
C ALA A 207 33.71 -21.19 -16.88
N ARG A 208 33.51 -20.90 -18.17
CA ARG A 208 33.96 -21.78 -19.27
C ARG A 208 35.46 -21.73 -19.55
N GLN A 209 36.17 -20.67 -19.15
CA GLN A 209 37.62 -20.59 -19.30
C GLN A 209 38.39 -21.40 -18.25
N ASN A 210 37.76 -21.77 -17.13
CA ASN A 210 38.39 -22.56 -16.07
C ASN A 210 38.49 -24.07 -16.37
N ASP A 211 37.84 -24.58 -17.43
CA ASP A 211 37.92 -26.00 -17.80
C ASP A 211 39.11 -26.34 -18.72
N SER A 212 39.88 -25.35 -19.20
CA SER A 212 40.97 -25.57 -20.15
C SER A 212 42.36 -25.17 -19.66
N ASN A 213 42.54 -24.74 -18.41
CA ASN A 213 43.86 -24.51 -17.83
C ASN A 213 43.91 -24.90 -16.35
N LEU A 214 44.37 -26.13 -16.09
CA LEU A 214 45.11 -26.43 -14.87
C LEU A 214 46.35 -25.52 -14.86
N ASN A 215 46.35 -24.50 -14.01
CA ASN A 215 47.59 -23.96 -13.42
C ASN A 215 47.28 -23.22 -12.12
N SER A 216 47.96 -23.67 -11.07
CA SER A 216 47.96 -23.18 -9.70
C SER A 216 48.31 -21.70 -9.58
N HIS A 217 47.55 -20.95 -8.78
CA HIS A 217 48.09 -19.96 -7.84
C HIS A 217 47.09 -19.72 -6.68
N PRO A 218 47.54 -19.72 -5.41
CA PRO A 218 46.68 -19.48 -4.25
C PRO A 218 46.58 -17.97 -4.02
N ASN A 219 45.36 -17.45 -3.82
CA ASN A 219 45.17 -16.11 -3.27
C ASN A 219 44.63 -16.25 -1.85
N GLU A 220 45.54 -16.21 -0.88
CA GLU A 220 45.22 -15.79 0.49
C GLU A 220 44.83 -14.31 0.47
N ILE A 221 43.85 -13.98 1.32
CA ILE A 221 43.39 -12.61 1.58
C ILE A 221 44.13 -12.15 2.86
N VAL A 222 44.88 -11.05 2.75
CA VAL A 222 45.27 -10.20 3.89
C VAL A 222 44.34 -9.00 3.94
#